data_AF-A0A9E1UX12-F1
#
_entry.id   AF-A0A9E1UX12-F1
#
_cell.length_a   1.000
_cell.length_b   1.000
_cell.length_c   1.000
_cell.angle_alpha   90.00
_cell.angle_beta   90.00
_cell.angle_gamma   90.00
#
_symmetry.space_group_name_H-M   'P 1'
#
loop_
_entity.id
_entity.type
_entity.pdbx_description
1 polymer ?
#
loop_
_entity_poly.entity_id
_entity_poly.type
_entity_poly.pdbx_seq_one_letter_code
_entity_poly.pdbx_strand_id
1 'polypeptide(L)'
;MLAVLHTWTRALVHHPHIHCLAPAGGLGTDGRWRPSNPAFPVPVKALSRLFRGMFLAKLEAALPEVAIPPSVRRKDWVVHCKAAPCGPERVLQYLGRYLQRVAITSARLVGFDQDTVSFRYRSPDSGPWRTMKLPGHEFLRRYLQHVLPRGFHKVRHFGLWHPC
;
A
#
# COMPACT_ATOMS: atom_id res chain seq x y z
N MET A 1 -7.14 -8.88 10.48
CA MET A 1 -6.41 -7.87 9.69
C MET A 1 -6.62 -8.14 8.22
N LEU A 2 -6.91 -7.10 7.45
CA LEU A 2 -7.00 -7.12 6.00
C LEU A 2 -5.80 -6.34 5.45
N ALA A 3 -5.03 -6.94 4.55
CA ALA A 3 -3.88 -6.32 3.92
C ALA A 3 -4.10 -6.23 2.41
N VAL A 4 -3.86 -5.05 1.84
CA VAL A 4 -3.96 -4.80 0.39
C VAL A 4 -2.64 -4.24 -0.12
N LEU A 5 -2.03 -4.93 -1.09
CA LEU A 5 -0.84 -4.45 -1.78
C LEU A 5 -1.20 -3.33 -2.77
N HIS A 6 -0.44 -2.25 -2.72
CA HIS A 6 -0.47 -1.14 -3.67
C HIS A 6 0.95 -0.88 -4.19
N THR A 7 1.14 -0.71 -5.49
CA THR A 7 2.50 -0.65 -6.08
C THR A 7 2.81 0.60 -6.89
N TRP A 8 1.89 1.57 -6.96
CA TRP A 8 2.04 2.75 -7.80
C TRP A 8 1.74 4.06 -7.07
N THR A 9 2.34 5.14 -7.55
CA THR A 9 1.84 6.49 -7.25
C THR A 9 0.74 6.87 -8.24
N ARG A 10 0.08 8.01 -8.00
CA ARG A 10 -0.81 8.61 -8.99
C ARG A 10 -0.12 8.88 -10.33
N ALA A 11 1.21 9.02 -10.37
CA ALA A 11 1.98 9.24 -11.60
C ALA A 11 2.57 7.94 -12.20
N LEU A 12 2.05 6.77 -11.81
CA LEU A 12 2.56 5.45 -12.24
C LEU A 12 4.03 5.20 -11.91
N VAL A 13 4.54 5.84 -10.85
CA VAL A 13 5.89 5.56 -10.35
C VAL A 13 5.83 4.35 -9.41
N HIS A 14 6.81 3.45 -9.51
CA HIS A 14 6.95 2.30 -8.62
C HIS A 14 6.99 2.73 -7.15
N HIS A 15 6.02 2.28 -6.37
CA HIS A 15 5.84 2.68 -4.98
C HIS A 15 5.11 1.57 -4.18
N PRO A 16 5.76 0.41 -3.95
CA PRO A 16 5.18 -0.70 -3.21
C PRO A 16 4.95 -0.34 -1.74
N HIS A 17 3.71 -0.51 -1.29
CA HIS A 17 3.31 -0.41 0.11
C HIS A 17 2.06 -1.25 0.36
N ILE A 18 1.79 -1.52 1.64
CA ILE A 18 0.63 -2.31 2.06
C ILE A 18 -0.29 -1.42 2.89
N HIS A 19 -1.56 -1.38 2.51
CA HIS A 19 -2.61 -0.85 3.37
C HIS A 19 -3.14 -1.96 4.25
N CYS A 20 -2.93 -1.81 5.56
CA CYS A 20 -3.46 -2.72 6.56
C CYS A 20 -4.63 -2.07 7.27
N LEU A 21 -5.76 -2.77 7.31
CA LEU A 21 -6.84 -2.49 8.23
C LEU A 21 -6.79 -3.55 9.34
N ALA A 22 -6.78 -3.09 10.59
CA ALA A 22 -6.70 -3.95 11.77
C ALA A 22 -7.78 -3.54 12.77
N PRO A 23 -8.32 -4.49 13.56
CA PRO A 23 -9.22 -4.16 14.65
C PRO A 23 -8.54 -3.23 15.68
N ALA A 24 -9.32 -2.30 16.23
CA ALA A 24 -8.88 -1.41 17.31
C ALA A 24 -9.03 -2.09 18.68
N GLY A 25 -8.41 -3.26 18.83
CA GLY A 25 -8.49 -4.09 20.03
C GLY A 25 -8.24 -5.56 19.73
N GLY A 26 -8.40 -6.40 20.75
CA GLY A 26 -8.24 -7.84 20.64
C GLY A 26 -8.99 -8.59 21.74
N LEU A 27 -9.08 -9.91 21.60
CA LEU A 27 -9.65 -10.78 22.63
C LEU A 27 -8.61 -11.03 23.72
N GLY A 28 -9.01 -10.86 24.98
CA GLY A 28 -8.24 -11.33 26.13
C GLY A 28 -8.26 -12.86 26.22
N THR A 29 -7.41 -13.41 27.09
CA THR A 29 -7.39 -14.84 27.41
C THR A 29 -8.69 -15.32 28.05
N ASP A 30 -9.47 -14.40 28.62
CA ASP A 30 -10.82 -14.58 29.15
C ASP A 30 -11.92 -14.54 28.06
N GLY A 31 -11.54 -14.42 26.79
CA GLY A 31 -12.46 -14.28 25.66
C GLY A 31 -13.16 -12.93 25.57
N ARG A 32 -12.84 -11.97 26.45
CA ARG A 32 -13.47 -10.65 26.47
C ARG A 32 -12.75 -9.70 25.55
N TRP A 33 -13.50 -8.86 24.83
CA TRP A 33 -12.92 -7.82 23.98
C TRP A 33 -12.22 -6.75 24.82
N ARG A 34 -10.98 -6.41 24.44
CA ARG A 34 -10.20 -5.33 25.03
C ARG A 34 -9.93 -4.28 23.94
N PRO A 35 -10.55 -3.09 24.02
CA PRO A 35 -10.35 -2.04 23.03
C PRO A 35 -8.93 -1.49 23.12
N SER A 36 -8.37 -1.06 21.99
CA SER A 36 -7.16 -0.25 21.98
C SER A 36 -7.48 1.20 22.33
N ASN A 37 -6.44 2.01 22.56
CA ASN A 37 -6.61 3.46 22.68
C ASN A 37 -7.26 4.02 21.38
N PRO A 38 -8.33 4.82 21.47
CA PRO A 38 -9.09 5.32 20.32
C PRO A 38 -8.31 6.31 19.45
N ALA A 39 -7.33 7.02 20.04
CA ALA A 39 -6.47 7.93 19.29
C ALA A 39 -5.38 7.17 18.54
N PHE A 40 -4.81 6.13 19.16
CA PHE A 40 -3.68 5.42 18.58
C PHE A 40 -3.51 3.99 19.12
N PRO A 41 -3.69 2.95 18.29
CA PRO A 41 -3.69 1.58 18.79
C PRO A 41 -2.31 1.11 19.26
N VAL A 42 -1.21 1.65 18.69
CA VAL A 42 0.18 1.25 18.99
C VAL A 42 1.17 2.38 18.71
N PRO A 43 2.19 2.67 19.55
CA PRO A 43 3.15 3.75 19.30
C PRO A 43 3.90 3.59 17.95
N VAL A 44 3.77 4.56 17.03
CA VAL A 44 4.18 4.35 15.62
C VAL A 44 5.69 4.35 15.44
N LYS A 45 6.42 5.12 16.26
CA LYS A 45 7.88 5.10 16.26
C LYS A 45 8.40 3.71 16.64
N ALA A 46 7.78 3.08 17.64
CA ALA A 46 8.13 1.72 18.05
C ALA A 46 7.75 0.70 16.97
N LEU A 47 6.52 0.77 16.45
CA LEU A 47 6.06 -0.12 15.39
C LEU A 47 6.95 -0.03 14.15
N SER A 48 7.35 1.18 13.75
CA SER A 48 8.22 1.40 12.59
C SER A 48 9.59 0.74 12.75
N ARG A 49 10.19 0.85 13.95
CA ARG A 49 11.48 0.21 14.26
C ARG A 49 11.37 -1.31 14.26
N LEU A 50 10.32 -1.86 14.87
CA LEU A 50 10.05 -3.30 14.90
C LEU A 50 9.81 -3.84 13.49
N PHE A 51 8.96 -3.17 12.71
CA PHE A 51 8.68 -3.54 11.32
C PHE A 51 9.95 -3.56 10.48
N ARG A 52 10.79 -2.51 10.57
CA ARG A 52 12.10 -2.47 9.89
C ARG A 52 12.95 -3.68 10.25
N GLY A 53 13.12 -3.96 11.54
CA GLY A 53 13.95 -5.09 11.99
C GLY A 53 13.43 -6.44 11.48
N MET A 54 12.13 -6.70 11.66
CA MET A 54 11.51 -7.95 11.23
C MET A 54 11.50 -8.12 9.71
N PHE A 55 11.22 -7.05 8.96
CA PHE A 55 11.18 -7.09 7.51
C PHE A 55 12.57 -7.38 6.94
N LEU A 56 13.60 -6.67 7.42
CA LEU A 56 14.96 -6.88 6.93
C LEU A 56 15.49 -8.27 7.27
N ALA A 57 15.24 -8.77 8.48
CA ALA A 57 15.62 -10.13 8.86
C ALA A 57 14.95 -11.19 7.97
N LYS A 58 13.65 -11.02 7.68
CA LYS A 58 12.92 -11.92 6.78
C LYS A 58 13.38 -11.80 5.32
N LEU A 59 13.74 -10.60 4.88
CA LEU A 59 14.23 -10.36 3.53
C LEU A 59 15.60 -11.02 3.31
N GLU A 60 16.52 -10.87 4.27
CA GLU A 60 17.84 -11.51 4.24
C GLU A 60 17.72 -13.04 4.20
N ALA A 61 16.82 -13.61 5.00
CA ALA A 61 16.57 -15.04 4.99
C ALA A 61 15.93 -15.54 3.69
N ALA A 62 15.06 -14.74 3.06
CA ALA A 62 14.34 -15.12 1.86
C ALA A 62 15.14 -14.91 0.56
N LEU A 63 16.07 -13.95 0.55
CA LEU A 63 16.89 -13.55 -0.61
C LEU A 63 18.36 -13.39 -0.17
N PRO A 64 19.04 -14.49 0.19
CA PRO A 64 20.40 -14.45 0.73
C PRO A 64 21.43 -13.84 -0.26
N GLU A 65 21.16 -13.90 -1.55
CA GLU A 65 21.97 -13.32 -2.62
C GLU A 65 21.83 -11.79 -2.75
N VAL A 66 20.79 -11.20 -2.15
CA VAL A 66 20.54 -9.76 -2.25
C VAL A 66 21.27 -9.01 -1.13
N ALA A 67 22.32 -8.27 -1.51
CA ALA A 67 23.03 -7.40 -0.59
C ALA A 67 22.17 -6.18 -0.19
N ILE A 68 21.68 -6.14 1.05
CA ILE A 68 20.95 -5.00 1.59
C ILE A 68 21.93 -3.89 2.02
N PRO A 69 21.89 -2.69 1.41
CA PRO A 69 22.80 -1.60 1.78
C PRO A 69 22.67 -1.21 3.26
N PRO A 70 23.79 -0.97 3.98
CA PRO A 70 23.74 -0.54 5.38
C PRO A 70 22.92 0.74 5.63
N SER A 71 22.82 1.62 4.62
CA SER A 71 22.00 2.83 4.67
C SER A 71 20.51 2.55 4.89
N VAL A 72 19.99 1.42 4.40
CA VAL A 72 18.59 1.01 4.58
C VAL A 72 18.26 0.74 6.04
N ARG A 73 19.23 0.18 6.80
CA ARG A 73 19.10 -0.10 8.24
C ARG A 73 19.10 1.18 9.08
N ARG A 74 19.82 2.22 8.62
CA ARG A 74 19.93 3.51 9.30
C ARG A 74 18.78 4.46 8.98
N LYS A 75 18.12 4.29 7.83
CA LYS A 75 16.97 5.11 7.45
C LYS A 75 15.83 4.97 8.46
N ASP A 76 15.15 6.08 8.71
CA ASP A 76 13.88 6.05 9.44
C ASP A 76 12.78 5.48 8.54
N TRP A 77 12.24 4.35 8.98
CA TRP A 77 11.08 3.75 8.33
C TRP A 77 9.82 4.34 8.95
N VAL A 78 8.77 4.46 8.15
CA VAL A 78 7.49 5.03 8.61
C VAL A 78 6.40 4.01 8.36
N VAL A 79 5.88 3.45 9.45
CA VAL A 79 4.59 2.77 9.45
C VAL A 79 3.55 3.79 9.87
N HIS A 80 2.78 4.30 8.92
CA HIS A 80 1.71 5.23 9.23
C HIS A 80 0.51 4.47 9.80
N CYS A 81 0.09 4.84 11.01
CA CYS A 81 -1.11 4.32 11.66
C CYS A 81 -2.06 5.48 11.98
N LYS A 82 -3.36 5.27 11.76
CA LYS A 82 -4.41 6.20 12.19
C LYS A 82 -5.69 5.43 12.47
N ALA A 83 -6.54 5.99 13.32
CA ALA A 83 -7.90 5.50 13.44
C ALA A 83 -8.58 5.49 12.06
N ALA A 84 -9.22 4.38 11.73
CA ALA A 84 -10.04 4.31 10.53
C ALA A 84 -11.26 5.24 10.71
N PRO A 85 -11.81 5.82 9.64
CA PRO A 85 -13.04 6.60 9.73
C PRO A 85 -14.15 5.72 10.33
N CYS A 86 -14.93 6.27 11.27
CA CYS A 86 -16.05 5.55 11.88
C CYS A 86 -17.14 5.22 10.85
N GLY A 87 -17.71 4.03 10.95
CA GLY A 87 -18.81 3.53 10.12
C GLY A 87 -18.36 2.48 9.09
N PRO A 88 -19.04 1.32 9.03
CA PRO A 88 -18.67 0.23 8.10
C PRO A 88 -18.67 0.69 6.64
N GLU A 89 -19.56 1.60 6.24
CA GLU A 89 -19.65 2.13 4.87
C GLU A 89 -18.39 2.92 4.49
N ARG A 90 -17.84 3.73 5.40
CA ARG A 90 -16.63 4.52 5.15
C ARG A 90 -15.39 3.64 5.09
N VAL A 91 -15.33 2.60 5.93
CA VAL A 91 -14.28 1.59 5.86
C VAL A 91 -14.34 0.83 4.53
N LEU A 92 -15.55 0.42 4.10
CA LEU A 92 -15.77 -0.23 2.80
C LEU A 92 -15.39 0.69 1.63
N GLN A 93 -15.78 1.97 1.66
CA GLN A 93 -15.37 2.93 0.63
C GLN A 93 -13.86 3.15 0.59
N TYR A 94 -13.21 3.21 1.77
CA TYR A 94 -11.76 3.31 1.86
C TYR A 94 -11.11 2.10 1.20
N LEU A 95 -11.54 0.88 1.55
CA LEU A 95 -11.00 -0.36 1.01
C LEU A 95 -11.30 -0.56 -0.47
N GLY A 96 -12.53 -0.30 -0.91
CA GLY A 96 -12.97 -0.44 -2.30
C GLY A 96 -12.09 0.32 -3.28
N ARG A 97 -11.58 1.50 -2.88
CA ARG A 97 -10.63 2.28 -3.69
C ARG A 97 -9.31 1.57 -3.95
N TYR A 98 -8.83 0.73 -3.02
CA TYR A 98 -7.58 -0.01 -3.16
C TYR A 98 -7.77 -1.38 -3.81
N LEU A 99 -8.96 -1.96 -3.64
CA LEU A 99 -9.33 -3.25 -4.24
C LEU A 99 -9.54 -3.11 -5.74
N GLN A 100 -10.39 -2.18 -6.16
CA GLN A 100 -10.92 -2.11 -7.54
C GLN A 100 -10.02 -1.32 -8.51
N ARG A 101 -9.16 -0.44 -8.00
CA ARG A 101 -8.35 0.40 -8.89
C ARG A 101 -7.16 -0.39 -9.44
N VAL A 102 -7.11 -0.42 -10.77
CA VAL A 102 -5.93 -0.70 -11.59
C VAL A 102 -4.94 0.47 -11.51
N ALA A 103 -3.72 0.27 -12.01
CA ALA A 103 -2.65 1.27 -12.03
C ALA A 103 -3.11 2.64 -12.57
N ILE A 104 -3.88 2.62 -13.66
CA ILE A 104 -4.48 3.80 -14.28
C ILE A 104 -5.85 3.46 -14.89
N THR A 105 -6.82 4.36 -14.73
CA THR A 105 -8.15 4.25 -15.31
C THR A 105 -8.19 4.87 -16.71
N SER A 106 -9.01 4.36 -17.63
CA SER A 106 -9.14 4.91 -18.98
C SER A 106 -9.47 6.40 -19.01
N ALA A 107 -10.33 6.89 -18.11
CA ALA A 107 -10.68 8.32 -18.00
C ALA A 107 -9.50 9.26 -17.65
N ARG A 108 -8.35 8.69 -17.25
CA ARG A 108 -7.12 9.45 -17.00
C ARG A 108 -6.21 9.48 -18.23
N LEU A 109 -6.36 8.58 -19.20
CA LEU A 109 -5.67 8.66 -20.48
C LEU A 109 -6.35 9.75 -21.30
N VAL A 110 -5.60 10.78 -21.69
CA VAL A 110 -6.15 11.97 -22.37
C VAL A 110 -5.60 12.19 -23.77
N GLY A 111 -4.66 11.36 -24.19
CA GLY A 111 -4.16 11.37 -25.56
C GLY A 111 -3.11 10.30 -25.76
N PHE A 112 -2.98 9.85 -27.00
CA PHE A 112 -1.87 9.05 -27.47
C PHE A 112 -1.58 9.49 -28.91
N ASP A 113 -0.30 9.50 -29.27
CA ASP A 113 0.18 9.68 -30.65
C ASP A 113 1.13 8.53 -30.98
N GLN A 114 1.85 8.60 -32.11
CA GLN A 114 2.77 7.53 -32.53
C GLN A 114 3.92 7.31 -31.54
N ASP A 115 4.31 8.33 -30.78
CA ASP A 115 5.49 8.29 -29.92
C ASP A 115 5.16 8.23 -28.43
N THR A 116 3.99 8.74 -28.03
CA THR A 116 3.73 9.09 -26.64
C THR A 116 2.32 8.78 -26.16
N VAL A 117 2.20 8.66 -24.83
CA VAL A 117 0.95 8.57 -24.09
C VAL A 117 0.86 9.73 -23.11
N SER A 118 -0.28 10.41 -23.11
CA SER A 118 -0.60 11.51 -22.21
C SER A 118 -1.68 11.11 -21.21
N PHE A 119 -1.43 11.33 -19.92
CA PHE A 119 -2.39 11.03 -18.87
C PHE A 119 -2.42 12.06 -17.75
N ARG A 120 -3.61 12.21 -17.17
CA ARG A 120 -3.85 13.11 -16.02
C ARG A 120 -3.44 12.44 -14.73
N TYR A 121 -2.76 13.16 -13.86
CA TYR A 121 -2.48 12.77 -12.48
C TYR A 121 -2.67 13.96 -11.54
N ARG A 122 -2.73 13.67 -10.25
CA ARG A 122 -2.86 14.69 -9.20
C ARG A 122 -1.69 14.51 -8.25
N SER A 123 -1.02 15.60 -7.85
CA SER A 123 0.04 15.52 -6.84
C SER A 123 -0.50 14.96 -5.52
N PRO A 124 0.37 14.41 -4.65
CA PRO A 124 -0.02 13.94 -3.33
C PRO A 124 -0.76 15.01 -2.51
N ASP A 125 -0.33 16.27 -2.63
CA ASP A 125 -0.82 17.42 -1.84
C ASP A 125 -2.15 18.00 -2.34
N SER A 126 -2.98 17.19 -2.98
CA SER A 126 -4.34 17.59 -3.43
C SER A 126 -4.39 18.73 -4.47
N GLY A 127 -3.27 19.03 -5.13
CA GLY A 127 -3.16 20.10 -6.13
C GLY A 127 -4.04 19.89 -7.37
N PRO A 128 -4.05 20.83 -8.34
CA PRO A 128 -4.82 20.68 -9.57
C PRO A 128 -4.42 19.42 -10.34
N TRP A 129 -5.32 18.96 -11.21
CA TRP A 129 -4.96 17.93 -12.19
C TRP A 129 -3.84 18.44 -13.10
N ARG A 130 -2.86 17.58 -13.34
CA ARG A 130 -1.73 17.83 -14.24
C ARG A 130 -1.71 16.76 -15.30
N THR A 131 -1.20 17.10 -16.48
CA THR A 131 -0.98 16.13 -17.56
C THR A 131 0.49 15.75 -17.60
N MET A 132 0.77 14.46 -17.72
CA MET A 132 2.10 13.90 -17.97
C MET A 132 2.09 13.27 -19.34
N LYS A 133 3.09 13.60 -20.16
CA LYS A 133 3.34 12.99 -21.48
C LYS A 133 4.62 12.15 -21.36
N LEU A 134 4.55 10.87 -21.72
CA LEU A 134 5.67 9.94 -21.70
C LEU A 134 5.79 9.24 -23.05
N PRO A 135 7.00 8.85 -23.48
CA PRO A 135 7.15 7.89 -24.56
C PRO A 135 6.33 6.62 -24.29
N GLY A 136 5.77 6.00 -25.34
CA GLY A 136 4.91 4.82 -25.20
C GLY A 136 5.59 3.66 -24.46
N HIS A 137 6.87 3.40 -24.75
CA HIS A 137 7.65 2.37 -24.06
C HIS A 137 7.84 2.65 -22.57
N GLU A 138 8.02 3.92 -22.17
CA GLU A 138 8.18 4.32 -20.78
C GLU A 138 6.85 4.22 -20.02
N PHE A 139 5.73 4.55 -20.69
CA PHE A 139 4.39 4.30 -20.14
C PHE A 139 4.16 2.81 -19.89
N LEU A 140 4.47 1.95 -20.87
CA LEU A 140 4.33 0.50 -20.73
C LEU A 140 5.23 -0.04 -19.61
N ARG A 141 6.50 0.38 -19.55
CA ARG A 141 7.43 0.00 -18.47
C ARG A 141 6.85 0.32 -17.10
N ARG A 142 6.32 1.53 -16.91
CA ARG A 142 5.68 1.94 -15.65
C ARG A 142 4.42 1.14 -15.36
N TYR A 143 3.55 0.97 -16.35
CA TYR A 143 2.30 0.23 -16.18
C TYR A 143 2.55 -1.23 -15.77
N LEU A 144 3.47 -1.91 -16.46
CA LEU A 144 3.75 -3.33 -16.25
C LEU A 144 4.37 -3.63 -14.87
N GLN A 145 5.05 -2.67 -14.24
CA GLN A 145 5.51 -2.79 -12.84
C GLN A 145 4.37 -2.96 -11.82
N HIS A 146 3.12 -2.78 -12.24
CA HIS A 146 1.93 -2.85 -11.40
C HIS A 146 1.03 -4.04 -11.72
N VAL A 147 1.38 -4.81 -12.76
CA VAL A 147 0.73 -6.08 -13.09
C VAL A 147 1.36 -7.16 -12.23
N LEU A 148 0.55 -7.74 -11.34
CA LEU A 148 1.03 -8.77 -10.42
C LEU A 148 1.16 -10.12 -11.15
N PRO A 149 2.15 -10.97 -10.77
CA PRO A 149 2.27 -12.31 -11.33
C PRO A 149 0.97 -13.12 -11.19
N ARG A 150 0.74 -14.05 -12.12
CA ARG A 150 -0.39 -14.96 -12.05
C ARG A 150 -0.39 -15.71 -10.71
N GLY A 151 -1.54 -15.77 -10.05
CA GLY A 151 -1.69 -16.41 -8.74
C GLY A 151 -1.25 -15.53 -7.55
N PHE A 152 -0.72 -14.32 -7.78
CA PHE A 152 -0.39 -13.43 -6.68
C PHE A 152 -1.63 -12.76 -6.11
N HIS A 153 -1.99 -13.11 -4.88
CA HIS A 153 -3.11 -12.49 -4.17
C HIS A 153 -2.74 -11.09 -3.66
N LYS A 154 -3.30 -10.06 -4.32
CA LYS A 154 -3.19 -8.64 -3.92
C LYS A 154 -3.76 -8.37 -2.53
N VAL A 155 -4.77 -9.14 -2.13
CA VAL A 155 -5.54 -8.98 -0.90
C VAL A 155 -5.34 -10.21 -0.04
N ARG A 156 -5.04 -10.00 1.24
CA ARG A 156 -4.83 -11.08 2.22
C ARG A 156 -5.58 -10.79 3.51
N HIS A 157 -6.10 -11.84 4.12
CA HIS A 157 -6.82 -11.80 5.38
C HIS A 157 -6.05 -12.58 6.45
N PHE A 158 -6.09 -12.10 7.69
CA PHE A 158 -5.39 -12.72 8.82
C PHE A 158 -6.22 -12.59 10.11
N GLY A 159 -6.05 -13.54 11.02
CA GLY A 159 -6.67 -13.53 12.35
C GLY A 159 -8.20 -13.44 12.25
N LEU A 160 -8.81 -12.55 13.07
CA LEU A 160 -10.27 -12.38 13.17
C LEU A 160 -11.00 -12.11 11.84
N TRP A 161 -10.30 -11.72 10.78
CA TRP A 161 -10.91 -11.44 9.48
C TRP A 161 -10.59 -12.48 8.42
N HIS A 162 -9.93 -13.57 8.80
CA HIS A 162 -9.75 -14.71 7.91
C HIS A 162 -11.14 -15.34 7.64
N PRO A 163 -11.53 -15.56 6.38
CA PRO A 163 -12.78 -16.24 6.07
C PRO A 163 -12.74 -17.66 6.67
N CYS A 164 -13.88 -18.08 7.24
CA CYS A 164 -14.09 -19.46 7.68
C CYS A 164 -14.16 -20.41 6.47
#